data_AF-A0A7J5MXY7-F1
#
_entry.id   AF-A0A7J5MXY7-F1
#
_cell.length_a   1.000
_cell.length_b   1.000
_cell.length_c   1.000
_cell.angle_alpha   90.00
_cell.angle_beta   90.00
_cell.angle_gamma   90.00
#
_symmetry.space_group_name_H-M   'P 1'
#
loop_
_entity.id
_entity.type
_entity.pdbx_description
1 polymer ?
#
loop_
_entity_poly.entity_id
_entity_poly.type
_entity_poly.pdbx_seq_one_letter_code
_entity_poly.pdbx_strand_id
1 'polypeptide(L)'
;MATTINISIRLPKSDGTTDPAAGTLIFQPERHHFAGTDLILPKPFKIDLDKQGKATVKLENTDGRWVWKVAEMIGDTVQRIRYFELPTGSDTANYSDLSYVDGGSFAPLGQTSPLTELTDEDIDWISQFVAAGTHLAN
;
A
#
# COMPACT_ATOMS: atom_id res chain seq x y z
N MET A 1 -14.13 -8.11 -8.99
CA MET A 1 -14.33 -6.66 -9.27
C MET A 1 -13.17 -5.89 -8.64
N ALA A 2 -12.86 -4.71 -9.14
CA ALA A 2 -11.71 -3.93 -8.66
C ALA A 2 -12.11 -2.48 -8.38
N THR A 3 -11.61 -1.95 -7.26
CA THR A 3 -11.95 -0.64 -6.70
C THR A 3 -10.83 0.35 -6.98
N THR A 4 -11.20 1.57 -7.35
CA THR A 4 -10.27 2.67 -7.56
C THR A 4 -9.98 3.38 -6.24
N ILE A 5 -8.71 3.49 -5.86
CA ILE A 5 -8.27 4.11 -4.62
C ILE A 5 -7.63 5.45 -4.92
N ASN A 6 -8.19 6.52 -4.34
CA ASN A 6 -7.65 7.86 -4.39
C ASN A 6 -6.73 8.10 -3.21
N ILE A 7 -5.48 8.43 -3.49
CA ILE A 7 -4.42 8.58 -2.48
C ILE A 7 -4.01 10.05 -2.40
N SER A 8 -3.81 10.54 -1.18
CA SER A 8 -3.26 11.86 -0.90
C SER A 8 -2.41 11.77 0.37
N ILE A 9 -1.10 11.95 0.24
CA ILE A 9 -0.16 11.90 1.36
C ILE A 9 0.45 13.28 1.56
N ARG A 10 0.46 13.72 2.82
CA ARG A 10 0.89 15.06 3.23
C ARG A 10 1.87 14.93 4.40
N LEU A 11 2.89 15.78 4.42
CA LEU A 11 3.87 15.84 5.51
C LEU A 11 3.63 17.09 6.36
N PRO A 12 3.64 16.97 7.70
CA PRO A 12 3.42 18.12 8.57
C PRO A 12 4.58 19.12 8.49
N LYS A 13 4.26 20.40 8.60
CA LYS A 13 5.22 21.48 8.80
C LYS A 13 5.15 22.02 10.22
N SER A 14 6.22 22.69 10.66
CA SER A 14 6.28 23.35 11.97
C SER A 14 5.31 24.53 12.12
N ASP A 15 4.72 25.01 11.01
CA ASP A 15 3.73 26.09 10.98
C ASP A 15 2.28 25.60 11.14
N GLY A 16 2.07 24.29 11.37
CA GLY A 16 0.74 23.69 11.50
C GLY A 16 0.03 23.39 10.18
N THR A 17 0.68 23.62 9.04
CA THR A 17 0.17 23.23 7.71
C THR A 17 0.89 21.98 7.20
N THR A 18 0.66 21.61 5.94
CA THR A 18 1.29 20.42 5.34
C THR A 18 1.83 20.68 3.94
N ASP A 19 2.90 19.97 3.58
CA ASP A 19 3.41 19.88 2.21
C ASP A 19 2.96 18.59 1.53
N PRO A 20 2.82 18.58 0.19
CA PRO A 20 2.64 17.33 -0.53
C PRO A 20 3.84 16.41 -0.34
N ALA A 21 3.60 15.13 -0.06
CA ALA A 21 4.68 14.16 0.03
C ALA A 21 5.22 13.81 -1.36
N ALA A 22 6.53 13.70 -1.49
CA ALA A 22 7.19 13.12 -2.66
C ALA A 22 7.61 11.69 -2.31
N GLY A 23 7.21 10.71 -3.11
CA GLY A 23 7.48 9.32 -2.79
C GLY A 23 6.79 8.32 -3.71
N THR A 24 6.93 7.05 -3.34
CA THR A 24 6.44 5.89 -4.08
C THR A 24 5.71 4.97 -3.11
N LEU A 25 4.59 4.41 -3.55
CA LEU A 25 3.86 3.38 -2.83
C LEU A 25 4.06 2.03 -3.52
N ILE A 26 4.42 1.01 -2.73
CA ILE A 26 4.58 -0.36 -3.23
C ILE A 26 3.43 -1.20 -2.69
N PHE A 27 2.60 -1.73 -3.58
CA PHE A 27 1.44 -2.57 -3.24
C PHE A 27 1.73 -4.04 -3.54
N GLN A 28 1.26 -4.94 -2.68
CA GLN A 28 1.32 -6.38 -2.88
C GLN A 28 0.13 -7.07 -2.19
N PRO A 29 -0.49 -8.10 -2.77
CA PRO A 29 -1.42 -8.94 -2.01
C PRO A 29 -0.62 -9.90 -1.11
N GLU A 30 -1.01 -10.07 0.15
CA GLU A 30 -0.25 -10.91 1.09
C GLU A 30 -0.31 -12.42 0.80
N ARG A 31 -1.23 -12.84 -0.07
CA ARG A 31 -1.38 -14.25 -0.46
C ARG A 31 -1.64 -14.35 -1.94
N HIS A 32 -1.30 -15.51 -2.49
CA HIS A 32 -1.91 -15.89 -3.75
C HIS A 32 -3.41 -16.06 -3.53
N HIS A 33 -4.19 -15.74 -4.55
CA HIS A 33 -5.63 -15.94 -4.53
C HIS A 33 -6.12 -16.39 -5.90
N PHE A 34 -7.36 -16.89 -5.94
CA PHE A 34 -7.99 -17.28 -7.19
C PHE A 34 -8.98 -16.20 -7.66
N ALA A 35 -8.86 -15.85 -8.94
CA ALA A 35 -9.82 -15.04 -9.67
C ALA A 35 -10.44 -15.90 -10.78
N GLY A 36 -11.61 -16.50 -10.50
CA GLY A 36 -12.16 -17.54 -11.38
C GLY A 36 -11.28 -18.78 -11.36
N THR A 37 -10.73 -19.16 -12.53
CA THR A 37 -9.80 -20.30 -12.67
C THR A 37 -8.34 -19.91 -12.54
N ASP A 38 -8.04 -18.61 -12.49
CA ASP A 38 -6.67 -18.11 -12.54
C ASP A 38 -6.10 -18.00 -11.12
N LEU A 39 -4.90 -18.57 -10.93
CA LEU A 39 -4.08 -18.34 -9.75
C LEU A 39 -3.35 -17.01 -9.90
N ILE A 40 -3.67 -16.05 -9.04
CA ILE A 40 -3.00 -14.77 -8.97
C ILE A 40 -1.88 -14.89 -7.93
N LEU A 41 -0.64 -14.71 -8.37
CA LEU A 41 0.53 -14.72 -7.50
C LEU A 41 0.76 -13.33 -6.88
N PRO A 42 1.35 -13.27 -5.67
CA PRO A 42 1.60 -12.02 -4.97
C PRO A 42 2.78 -11.26 -5.58
N LYS A 43 2.55 -10.64 -6.74
CA LYS A 43 3.52 -9.81 -7.43
C LYS A 43 3.35 -8.35 -6.99
N PRO A 44 4.36 -7.75 -6.38
CA PRO A 44 4.33 -6.34 -6.01
C PRO A 44 4.39 -5.43 -7.24
N PHE A 45 3.84 -4.22 -7.10
CA PHE A 45 3.95 -3.15 -8.09
C PHE A 45 4.02 -1.79 -7.40
N LYS A 46 4.53 -0.78 -8.12
CA LYS A 46 4.75 0.57 -7.60
C LYS A 46 3.89 1.62 -8.28
N ILE A 47 3.55 2.66 -7.52
CA ILE A 47 2.94 3.89 -8.03
C ILE A 47 3.62 5.10 -7.38
N ASP A 48 4.02 6.06 -8.20
CA ASP A 48 4.65 7.30 -7.74
C ASP A 48 3.58 8.34 -7.41
N LEU A 49 3.81 9.12 -6.35
CA LEU A 49 3.01 10.29 -6.05
C LEU A 49 3.34 11.42 -7.03
N ASP A 50 2.31 12.13 -7.48
CA ASP A 50 2.47 13.34 -8.27
C ASP A 50 3.03 14.51 -7.44
N LYS A 51 3.22 15.67 -8.08
CA LYS A 51 3.73 16.88 -7.41
C LYS A 51 2.79 17.42 -6.32
N GLN A 52 1.55 16.94 -6.28
CA GLN A 52 0.54 17.27 -5.28
C GLN A 52 0.44 16.19 -4.19
N GLY A 53 1.34 15.21 -4.18
CA GLY A 53 1.37 14.11 -3.22
C GLY A 53 0.22 13.14 -3.41
N LYS A 54 -0.28 12.99 -4.64
CA LYS A 54 -1.46 12.20 -4.97
C LYS A 54 -1.15 11.08 -5.94
N ALA A 55 -1.97 10.03 -5.89
CA ALA A 55 -1.95 8.94 -6.84
C ALA A 55 -3.33 8.29 -6.93
N THR A 56 -3.56 7.53 -7.99
CA THR A 56 -4.76 6.70 -8.16
C THR A 56 -4.35 5.30 -8.57
N VAL A 57 -4.81 4.29 -7.84
CA VAL A 57 -4.51 2.89 -8.11
C VAL A 57 -5.81 2.09 -8.19
N LYS A 58 -5.87 1.08 -9.06
CA LYS A 58 -7.00 0.14 -9.13
C LYS A 58 -6.58 -1.18 -8.50
N LEU A 59 -7.31 -1.61 -7.48
CA LEU A 59 -6.99 -2.78 -6.67
C LEU A 59 -8.14 -3.79 -6.72
N GLU A 60 -7.82 -5.07 -6.79
CA GLU A 60 -8.81 -6.15 -6.68
C GLU A 60 -9.42 -6.19 -5.28
N ASN A 61 -10.73 -6.43 -5.21
CA ASN A 61 -11.40 -6.65 -3.94
C ASN A 61 -10.89 -7.92 -3.27
N THR A 62 -10.71 -7.82 -1.95
CA THR A 62 -10.20 -8.89 -1.10
C THR A 62 -11.27 -9.93 -0.76
N ASP A 63 -12.51 -9.48 -0.60
CA ASP A 63 -13.68 -10.30 -0.21
C ASP A 63 -13.41 -11.20 1.02
N GLY A 64 -12.57 -10.76 1.97
CA GLY A 64 -12.16 -11.53 3.16
C GLY A 64 -11.23 -12.72 2.89
N ARG A 65 -10.68 -12.86 1.67
CA ARG A 65 -9.84 -14.00 1.27
C ARG A 65 -8.33 -13.74 1.42
N TRP A 66 -7.93 -12.48 1.37
CA TRP A 66 -6.55 -11.99 1.44
C TRP A 66 -6.58 -10.49 1.79
N VAL A 67 -5.42 -9.85 1.96
CA VAL A 67 -5.34 -8.41 2.27
C VAL A 67 -4.28 -7.74 1.40
N TRP A 68 -4.44 -6.43 1.16
CA TRP A 68 -3.41 -5.63 0.54
C TRP A 68 -2.39 -5.17 1.58
N LYS A 69 -1.11 -5.36 1.27
CA LYS A 69 0.02 -4.69 1.92
C LYS A 69 0.46 -3.52 1.07
N VAL A 70 0.79 -2.40 1.72
CA VAL A 70 1.43 -1.25 1.08
C VAL A 70 2.59 -0.74 1.92
N ALA A 71 3.72 -0.51 1.27
CA ALA A 71 4.83 0.26 1.83
C ALA A 71 4.73 1.72 1.39
N GLU A 72 4.74 2.64 2.35
CA GLU A 72 4.73 4.09 2.15
C GLU A 72 6.18 4.60 2.15
N MET A 73 6.82 4.63 0.97
CA MET A 73 8.17 5.17 0.83
C MET A 73 8.10 6.65 0.50
N ILE A 74 8.48 7.49 1.46
CA ILE A 74 8.49 8.95 1.29
C ILE A 74 9.94 9.42 1.29
N GLY A 75 10.34 10.09 0.20
CA GLY A 75 11.74 10.19 -0.18
C GLY A 75 12.34 8.79 -0.38
N ASP A 76 13.48 8.55 0.28
CA ASP A 76 14.19 7.26 0.22
C ASP A 76 13.93 6.37 1.46
N THR A 77 12.95 6.73 2.29
CA THR A 77 12.69 6.07 3.57
C THR A 77 11.29 5.46 3.60
N VAL A 78 11.20 4.21 4.05
CA VAL A 78 9.94 3.58 4.44
C VAL A 78 9.43 4.28 5.68
N GLN A 79 8.37 5.06 5.54
CA GLN A 79 7.70 5.65 6.69
C GLN A 79 6.83 4.62 7.39
N ARG A 80 6.25 3.70 6.62
CA ARG A 80 5.25 2.77 7.13
C ARG A 80 4.97 1.59 6.22
N ILE A 81 4.53 0.49 6.83
CA ILE A 81 3.79 -0.58 6.17
C ILE A 81 2.37 -0.63 6.72
N ARG A 82 1.41 -0.78 5.81
CA ARG A 82 -0.01 -0.88 6.13
C ARG A 82 -0.61 -2.11 5.47
N TYR A 83 -1.43 -2.81 6.23
CA TYR A 83 -2.31 -3.86 5.73
C TYR A 83 -3.75 -3.34 5.76
N PHE A 84 -4.51 -3.58 4.69
CA PHE A 84 -5.89 -3.10 4.57
C PHE A 84 -6.74 -4.01 3.68
N GLU A 85 -8.06 -3.90 3.88
CA GLU A 85 -9.07 -4.44 2.97
C GLU A 85 -9.75 -3.31 2.20
N LEU A 86 -10.28 -3.64 1.03
CA LEU A 86 -11.10 -2.71 0.26
C LEU A 86 -12.54 -2.71 0.78
N PRO A 87 -13.21 -1.54 0.82
CA PRO A 87 -14.60 -1.48 1.24
C PRO A 87 -15.51 -2.23 0.26
N THR A 88 -16.27 -3.18 0.80
CA THR A 88 -17.20 -4.00 0.02
C THR A 88 -18.23 -3.15 -0.71
N GLY A 89 -18.47 -3.45 -2.00
CA GLY A 89 -19.51 -2.82 -2.80
C GLY A 89 -19.21 -1.39 -3.28
N SER A 90 -17.96 -0.92 -3.12
CA SER A 90 -17.55 0.41 -3.59
C SER A 90 -16.67 0.32 -4.84
N ASP A 91 -17.00 1.09 -5.88
CA ASP A 91 -16.17 1.22 -7.09
C ASP A 91 -15.01 2.22 -6.88
N THR A 92 -15.12 3.08 -5.87
CA THR A 92 -14.10 4.07 -5.51
C THR A 92 -14.05 4.26 -4.00
N ALA A 93 -12.84 4.44 -3.46
CA ALA A 93 -12.60 4.76 -2.06
C ALA A 93 -11.41 5.72 -1.91
N ASN A 94 -11.35 6.48 -0.82
CA ASN A 94 -10.14 7.22 -0.47
C ASN A 94 -9.23 6.36 0.39
N TYR A 95 -7.92 6.55 0.26
CA TYR A 95 -6.92 5.86 1.05
C TYR A 95 -7.06 6.11 2.57
N SER A 96 -7.59 7.28 2.95
CA SER A 96 -7.95 7.63 4.34
C SER A 96 -9.05 6.76 4.93
N ASP A 97 -9.92 6.22 4.07
CA ASP A 97 -11.16 5.55 4.50
C ASP A 97 -10.95 4.04 4.67
N LEU A 98 -9.79 3.52 4.25
CA LEU A 98 -9.49 2.10 4.31
C LEU A 98 -9.26 1.65 5.76
N SER A 99 -9.87 0.53 6.14
CA SER A 99 -9.69 -0.04 7.47
C SER A 99 -8.32 -0.72 7.59
N TYR A 100 -7.70 -0.61 8.75
CA TYR A 100 -6.53 -1.43 9.08
C TYR A 100 -6.97 -2.85 9.38
N VAL A 101 -6.15 -3.79 8.95
CA VAL A 101 -6.25 -5.20 9.30
C VAL A 101 -4.91 -5.71 9.78
N ASP A 102 -4.90 -6.79 10.55
CA ASP A 102 -3.68 -7.47 10.93
C ASP A 102 -3.12 -8.28 9.74
N GLY A 103 -1.83 -8.13 9.44
CA GLY A 103 -1.22 -8.76 8.27
C GLY A 103 -1.13 -10.29 8.34
N GLY A 104 -1.12 -10.88 9.55
CA GLY A 104 -1.06 -12.33 9.74
C GLY A 104 -2.42 -13.01 9.80
N SER A 105 -3.34 -12.43 10.59
CA SER A 105 -4.67 -12.99 10.90
C SER A 105 -5.81 -12.40 10.07
N PHE A 106 -5.59 -11.26 9.40
CA PHE A 106 -6.59 -10.49 8.64
C PHE A 106 -7.74 -9.94 9.50
N ALA A 107 -7.60 -9.99 10.82
CA ALA A 107 -8.60 -9.43 11.71
C ALA A 107 -8.66 -7.90 11.58
N PRO A 108 -9.86 -7.29 11.60
CA PRO A 108 -9.98 -5.83 11.59
C PRO A 108 -9.32 -5.20 12.83
N LEU A 109 -8.51 -4.18 12.60
CA LEU A 109 -7.88 -3.35 13.64
C LEU A 109 -8.57 -1.98 13.81
N GLY A 110 -9.56 -1.68 12.98
CA GLY A 110 -10.30 -0.41 12.98
C GLY A 110 -9.61 0.67 12.13
N GLN A 111 -9.77 1.94 12.49
CA GLN A 111 -9.21 3.10 11.75
C GLN A 111 -7.89 3.63 12.33
N THR A 112 -7.37 3.02 13.39
CA THR A 112 -6.10 3.43 14.00
C THR A 112 -4.97 2.52 13.54
N SER A 113 -3.82 3.12 13.21
CA SER A 113 -2.61 2.35 12.98
C SER A 113 -2.23 1.56 14.23
N PRO A 114 -2.00 0.25 14.16
CA PRO A 114 -1.07 -0.36 15.10
C PRO A 114 0.32 0.28 14.91
N LEU A 115 1.06 0.51 16.00
CA LEU A 115 2.51 0.72 15.89
C LEU A 115 3.10 -0.64 15.54
N THR A 116 3.34 -0.89 14.25
CA THR A 116 3.97 -2.12 13.79
C THR A 116 5.44 -1.81 13.53
N GLU A 117 6.34 -2.48 14.25
CA GLU A 117 7.76 -2.48 13.92
C GLU A 117 7.94 -3.13 12.54
N LEU A 118 8.81 -2.53 11.71
CA LEU A 118 9.20 -3.17 10.45
C LEU A 118 9.98 -4.44 10.78
N THR A 119 9.56 -5.56 10.23
CA THR A 119 10.25 -6.84 10.40
C THR A 119 11.44 -6.96 9.44
N ASP A 120 12.36 -7.89 9.68
CA ASP A 120 13.45 -8.18 8.74
C ASP A 120 12.92 -8.61 7.36
N GLU A 121 11.77 -9.31 7.33
CA GLU A 121 11.08 -9.71 6.10
C GLU A 121 10.53 -8.51 5.34
N ASP A 122 9.98 -7.53 6.06
CA ASP A 122 9.53 -6.27 5.48
C ASP A 122 10.68 -5.49 4.83
N ILE A 123 11.84 -5.48 5.48
CA ILE A 123 13.04 -4.81 4.99
C ILE A 123 13.58 -5.51 3.74
N ASP A 124 13.66 -6.85 3.74
CA ASP A 124 14.12 -7.63 2.59
C ASP A 124 13.20 -7.44 1.38
N TRP A 125 11.88 -7.52 1.59
CA TRP A 125 10.89 -7.28 0.56
C TRP A 125 11.03 -5.89 -0.08
N ILE A 126 11.15 -4.83 0.72
CA ILE A 126 11.24 -3.45 0.20
C ILE A 126 12.58 -3.19 -0.50
N SER A 127 13.67 -3.81 -0.01
CA SER A 127 15.01 -3.64 -0.57
C SER A 127 15.08 -4.04 -2.06
N GLN A 128 14.22 -4.96 -2.50
CA GLN A 128 14.09 -5.35 -3.92
C GLN A 128 13.66 -4.18 -4.82
N PHE A 129 12.97 -3.18 -4.28
CA PHE A 129 12.48 -2.02 -5.03
C PHE A 129 13.38 -0.80 -4.91
N VAL A 130 14.16 -0.70 -3.83
CA VAL A 130 15.15 0.36 -3.62
C VAL A 130 16.45 0.08 -4.39
N ALA A 131 16.88 -1.18 -4.47
CA ALA A 131 18.11 -1.58 -5.17
C ALA A 131 17.97 -1.65 -6.72
N ALA A 132 16.73 -1.64 -7.23
CA ALA A 132 16.44 -1.75 -8.67
C ALA A 132 16.90 -0.53 -9.51
N GLY A 133 17.40 0.54 -8.88
CA GLY A 133 18.08 1.64 -9.56
C GLY A 133 19.45 1.29 -10.18
N THR A 134 19.98 0.08 -9.94
CA THR A 134 21.33 -0.31 -10.39
C THR A 134 21.37 -1.42 -11.43
N HIS A 135 20.23 -1.97 -11.87
CA HIS A 135 20.24 -3.07 -12.84
C HIS A 135 19.02 -3.06 -13.77
N LEU A 136 18.94 -2.05 -14.63
CA LEU A 136 18.26 -2.15 -15.92
C LEU A 136 19.20 -1.64 -17.00
N ALA A 137 20.29 -2.38 -17.21
CA ALA A 137 20.93 -2.44 -18.51
C ALA A 137 20.22 -3.56 -19.28
N ASN A 138 19.42 -3.17 -20.27
CA ASN A 138 19.26 -3.90 -21.52
C ASN A 138 19.58 -2.92 -22.65
#